data_AF-A0A2V7BMC7-F1
#
_entry.id   AF-A0A2V7BMC7-F1
#
_cell.length_a   1.000
_cell.length_b   1.000
_cell.length_c   1.000
_cell.angle_alpha   90.00
_cell.angle_beta   90.00
_cell.angle_gamma   90.00
#
_symmetry.space_group_name_H-M   'P 1'
#
loop_
_entity.id
_entity.type
_entity.pdbx_description
1 polymer ?
#
loop_
_entity_poly.entity_id
_entity_poly.type
_entity_poly.pdbx_seq_one_letter_code
_entity_poly.pdbx_strand_id
1 'polypeptide(L)'
;MAFKYIVVAVIAAAITLFALQNNAPTAIRFLIWQLDAVPLAGIMLVSVALGVVLVGVPLLVERWRLRSRLRALESRLGAEETVIGEQDRAPTQGGPSDG
;
A
#
# COMPACT_ATOMS: atom_id res chain seq x y z
N MET A 1 -14.76 -0.23 -9.87
CA MET A 1 -13.85 0.95 -9.89
C MET A 1 -14.57 2.24 -9.47
N ALA A 2 -15.67 2.63 -10.14
CA ALA A 2 -16.44 3.84 -9.82
C ALA A 2 -16.86 3.96 -8.34
N PHE A 3 -17.33 2.86 -7.72
CA PHE A 3 -17.72 2.83 -6.31
C PHE A 3 -16.61 3.33 -5.37
N LYS A 4 -15.35 2.93 -5.61
CA LYS A 4 -14.22 3.34 -4.77
C LYS A 4 -13.97 4.85 -4.86
N TYR A 5 -14.14 5.44 -6.04
CA TYR A 5 -14.00 6.88 -6.24
C TYR A 5 -15.16 7.67 -5.63
N ILE A 6 -16.39 7.14 -5.71
CA ILE A 6 -17.56 7.74 -5.06
C ILE A 6 -17.37 7.77 -3.53
N VAL A 7 -16.92 6.66 -2.93
CA VAL A 7 -16.65 6.60 -1.49
C VAL A 7 -15.60 7.63 -1.07
N VAL A 8 -14.51 7.76 -1.83
CA VAL A 8 -13.46 8.77 -1.55
C VAL A 8 -14.01 10.19 -1.69
N ALA A 9 -14.80 10.48 -2.72
CA ALA A 9 -15.39 11.79 -2.93
C ALA A 9 -16.35 12.19 -1.79
N VAL A 10 -17.17 11.25 -1.32
CA VAL A 10 -18.09 11.47 -0.18
C VAL A 10 -17.31 11.76 1.09
N ILE A 11 -16.25 11.00 1.38
CA ILE A 11 -15.41 11.22 2.56
C ILE A 11 -14.73 12.60 2.47
N ALA A 12 -14.18 12.97 1.31
CA ALA A 12 -13.53 14.27 1.12
C ALA A 12 -14.52 15.43 1.30
N ALA A 13 -15.74 15.31 0.77
CA ALA A 13 -16.81 16.29 0.95
C ALA A 13 -17.21 16.40 2.42
N ALA A 14 -17.40 15.28 3.13
CA ALA A 14 -17.74 15.26 4.55
C ALA A 14 -16.67 15.95 5.41
N ILE A 15 -15.38 15.67 5.14
CA ILE A 15 -14.26 16.33 5.83
C ILE A 15 -14.25 17.84 5.56
N THR A 16 -14.48 18.24 4.31
CA THR A 16 -14.53 19.65 3.91
C THR A 16 -15.67 20.39 4.60
N LEU A 17 -16.88 19.80 4.61
CA LEU A 17 -18.05 20.35 5.31
C LEU A 17 -17.81 20.42 6.82
N PHE A 18 -17.26 19.36 7.41
CA PHE A 18 -16.89 19.33 8.83
C PHE A 18 -15.93 20.46 9.16
N ALA A 19 -14.94 20.73 8.28
CA ALA A 19 -13.99 21.82 8.46
C ALA A 19 -14.61 23.21 8.34
N LEU A 20 -15.49 23.40 7.36
CA LEU A 20 -16.15 24.67 7.15
C LEU A 20 -17.15 24.98 8.29
N GLN A 21 -17.86 23.97 8.79
CA GLN A 21 -18.86 24.12 9.86
C GLN A 21 -18.22 24.23 11.24
N ASN A 22 -17.13 23.52 11.51
CA ASN A 22 -16.42 23.53 12.79
C ASN A 22 -15.19 24.46 12.75
N ASN A 23 -15.32 25.60 12.04
CA ASN A 23 -14.30 26.65 11.99
C ASN A 23 -14.32 27.56 13.23
N ALA A 24 -14.88 27.09 14.35
CA ALA A 24 -14.87 27.84 15.60
C ALA A 24 -13.42 27.96 16.10
N PRO A 25 -12.90 29.20 16.27
CA PRO A 25 -11.53 29.41 16.72
C PRO A 25 -11.38 28.83 18.13
N THR A 26 -10.59 27.77 18.26
CA THR A 26 -10.31 27.10 19.53
C THR A 26 -8.85 27.33 19.90
N ALA A 27 -8.61 27.73 21.15
CA ALA A 27 -7.26 27.95 21.66
C ALA A 27 -6.65 26.60 22.08
N ILE A 28 -5.47 26.28 21.54
CA ILE A 28 -4.72 25.08 21.93
C ILE A 28 -3.66 25.53 22.95
N ARG A 29 -3.70 24.97 24.16
CA ARG A 29 -2.65 25.15 25.18
C ARG A 29 -1.94 23.82 25.41
N PHE A 30 -0.68 23.73 25.01
CA PHE A 30 0.16 22.55 25.20
C PHE A 30 1.40 22.92 26.01
N LEU A 31 1.37 22.56 27.30
CA LEU A 31 2.44 22.79 28.28
C LEU A 31 2.82 24.28 28.46
N ILE A 32 3.71 24.82 27.62
CA ILE A 32 4.13 26.24 27.58
C ILE A 32 3.77 26.92 26.25
N TRP A 33 3.22 26.18 25.29
CA TRP A 33 2.92 26.69 23.96
C TRP A 33 1.42 26.92 23.81
N GLN A 34 1.06 28.09 23.30
CA GLN A 34 -0.32 28.46 23.02
C GLN A 34 -0.45 28.86 21.55
N LEU A 35 -1.36 28.22 20.84
CA LEU A 35 -1.77 28.57 19.49
C LEU A 35 -3.20 29.09 19.57
N ASP A 36 -3.35 30.38 19.34
CA ASP A 36 -4.65 31.04 19.32
C ASP A 36 -5.30 30.90 17.93
N ALA A 37 -6.63 30.73 17.93
CA ALA A 37 -7.48 30.71 16.75
C ALA A 37 -7.17 29.59 15.71
N VAL A 38 -6.81 28.39 16.17
CA VAL A 38 -6.68 27.24 15.25
C VAL A 38 -8.05 26.60 15.01
N PRO A 39 -8.46 26.36 13.75
CA PRO A 39 -9.69 25.62 13.45
C PRO A 39 -9.60 24.17 13.93
N LEU A 40 -10.58 23.73 14.73
CA LEU A 40 -10.64 22.37 15.29
C LEU A 40 -10.52 21.28 14.22
N ALA A 41 -11.18 21.50 13.09
CA ALA A 41 -11.13 20.55 11.99
C ALA A 41 -9.75 20.43 11.34
N GLY A 42 -8.97 21.52 11.29
CA GLY A 42 -7.58 21.46 10.82
C GLY A 42 -6.74 20.53 11.69
N ILE A 43 -6.93 20.58 13.00
CA ILE A 43 -6.23 19.71 13.96
C ILE A 43 -6.63 18.25 13.75
N MET A 44 -7.92 17.98 13.58
CA MET A 44 -8.43 16.63 13.33
C MET A 44 -7.89 16.06 12.01
N LEU A 45 -7.87 16.86 10.95
CA LEU A 45 -7.35 16.48 9.64
C LEU A 45 -5.87 16.15 9.70
N VAL A 46 -5.07 16.99 10.36
CA VAL A 46 -3.63 16.77 10.55
C VAL A 46 -3.38 15.52 11.40
N SER A 47 -4.15 15.31 12.47
CA SER A 47 -4.03 14.12 13.33
C SER A 47 -4.34 12.83 12.57
N VAL A 48 -5.42 12.82 11.79
CA VAL A 48 -5.77 11.68 10.92
C VAL A 48 -4.71 11.48 9.84
N ALA A 49 -4.24 12.55 9.20
CA ALA A 49 -3.18 12.46 8.19
C ALA A 49 -1.90 11.87 8.78
N LEU A 50 -1.48 12.31 9.98
CA LEU A 50 -0.36 11.72 10.69
C LEU A 50 -0.59 10.24 10.98
N GLY A 51 -1.76 9.86 11.49
CA GLY A 51 -2.09 8.45 11.75
C GLY A 51 -2.02 7.58 10.49
N VAL A 52 -2.55 8.07 9.37
CA VAL A 52 -2.48 7.40 8.06
C VAL A 52 -1.04 7.29 7.57
N VAL A 53 -0.22 8.33 7.74
CA VAL A 53 1.20 8.27 7.33
C VAL A 53 1.96 7.28 8.21
N LEU A 54 1.78 7.34 9.53
CA LEU A 54 2.49 6.49 10.48
C LEU A 54 2.14 5.01 10.34
N VAL A 55 0.88 4.68 10.05
CA VAL A 55 0.43 3.28 9.96
C VAL A 55 0.35 2.79 8.52
N GLY A 56 -0.14 3.64 7.61
CA GLY A 56 -0.37 3.29 6.21
C GLY A 56 0.91 3.13 5.40
N VAL A 57 1.95 3.96 5.65
CA VAL A 57 3.21 3.85 4.91
C VAL A 57 3.94 2.53 5.23
N PRO A 58 4.14 2.12 6.49
CA PRO A 58 4.77 0.83 6.81
C PRO A 58 4.01 -0.36 6.21
N LEU A 59 2.67 -0.38 6.32
CA LEU A 59 1.84 -1.45 5.77
C LEU A 59 1.95 -1.53 4.23
N LEU A 60 2.03 -0.38 3.56
CA LEU A 60 2.19 -0.35 2.10
C LEU A 60 3.55 -0.89 1.67
N VAL A 61 4.62 -0.51 2.38
CA VAL A 61 5.98 -1.03 2.16
C VAL A 61 6.04 -2.53 2.38
N GLU A 62 5.45 -3.02 3.47
CA GLU A 62 5.42 -4.44 3.80
C GLU A 62 4.66 -5.23 2.73
N ARG A 63 3.50 -4.73 2.29
CA ARG A 63 2.72 -5.34 1.21
C ARG A 63 3.49 -5.42 -0.11
N TRP A 64 4.28 -4.39 -0.44
CA TRP A 64 5.17 -4.41 -1.60
C TRP A 64 6.27 -5.45 -1.47
N ARG A 65 6.86 -5.57 -0.28
CA ARG A 65 7.91 -6.57 0.01
C ARG A 65 7.39 -8.00 -0.07
N LEU A 66 6.17 -8.25 0.42
CA LEU A 66 5.54 -9.57 0.31
C LEU A 66 5.26 -9.94 -1.15
N ARG A 67 4.78 -8.97 -1.94
CA ARG A 67 4.47 -9.20 -3.36
C ARG A 67 5.71 -9.44 -4.22
N SER A 68 6.81 -8.77 -3.92
CA SER A 68 8.10 -9.00 -4.58
C SER A 68 8.70 -10.36 -4.21
N ARG A 69 8.55 -10.79 -2.95
CA ARG A 69 8.94 -12.15 -2.52
C ARG A 69 8.15 -13.23 -3.24
N LEU A 70 6.83 -13.07 -3.38
CA LEU A 70 6.00 -14.00 -4.16
C LEU A 70 6.53 -14.14 -5.60
N ARG A 71 6.78 -13.01 -6.29
CA ARG A 71 7.34 -13.04 -7.64
C ARG A 71 8.70 -13.72 -7.73
N ALA A 72 9.57 -13.51 -6.74
CA ALA A 72 10.89 -14.14 -6.71
C ALA A 72 10.83 -15.65 -6.44
N LEU A 73 9.84 -16.13 -5.68
CA LEU A 73 9.60 -17.55 -5.49
C LEU A 73 9.04 -18.17 -6.79
N GLU A 74 8.07 -17.50 -7.42
CA GLU A 74 7.46 -17.94 -8.68
C GLU A 74 8.49 -18.06 -9.81
N SER A 75 9.43 -17.11 -9.90
CA SER A 75 10.51 -17.17 -10.90
C SER A 75 11.50 -18.31 -10.65
N ARG A 76 11.72 -18.68 -9.38
CA ARG A 76 12.62 -19.80 -9.01
C ARG A 76 11.98 -21.14 -9.36
N LEU A 77 10.69 -21.29 -9.06
CA LEU A 77 9.94 -22.48 -9.44
C LEU A 77 9.90 -22.67 -10.96
N GLY A 78 9.65 -21.61 -11.74
CA GLY A 78 9.68 -21.69 -13.20
C GLY A 78 11.06 -22.00 -13.80
N ALA A 79 12.15 -21.54 -13.15
CA ALA A 79 13.51 -21.88 -13.55
C ALA A 79 13.87 -23.35 -13.26
N GLU A 80 13.33 -23.92 -12.19
CA GLU A 80 13.55 -25.32 -11.81
C GLU A 80 12.74 -26.28 -12.70
N GLU A 81 11.50 -25.91 -13.02
CA GLU A 81 10.63 -26.67 -13.94
C GLU A 81 11.19 -26.70 -15.38
N THR A 82 11.83 -25.62 -15.82
CA THR A 82 12.50 -25.59 -17.13
C THR A 82 13.76 -26.47 -17.18
N VAL A 83 14.52 -26.56 -16.09
CA VAL A 83 15.68 -27.48 -16.01
C VAL A 83 15.25 -28.94 -16.00
N ILE A 84 14.18 -29.28 -15.27
CA ILE A 84 13.61 -30.64 -15.24
C ILE A 84 13.03 -31.01 -16.62
N GLY A 85 12.34 -30.08 -17.29
CA GLY A 85 11.80 -30.28 -18.64
C GLY A 85 12.85 -30.37 -19.75
N GLU A 86 14.06 -29.84 -19.54
CA GLU A 86 15.22 -30.02 -20.44
C GLU A 86 15.84 -31.41 -20.23
N GLN A 87 15.95 -31.85 -18.97
CA GLN A 87 16.51 -33.15 -18.59
C GLN A 87 15.63 -34.33 -19.05
N ASP A 88 14.30 -34.14 -19.08
CA ASP A 88 13.33 -35.13 -19.60
C ASP A 88 13.31 -35.22 -21.14
N ARG A 89 13.79 -34.16 -21.84
CA ARG A 89 13.95 -34.16 -23.31
C ARG A 89 15.29 -34.73 -23.79
N ALA A 90 16.31 -34.72 -22.95
CA ALA A 90 17.64 -35.22 -23.27
C ALA A 90 17.83 -36.75 -23.40
N PRO A 91 16.96 -37.68 -22.92
CA PRO A 91 17.26 -39.12 -23.02
C PRO A 91 16.91 -39.77 -24.37
N THR A 92 16.17 -39.11 -25.27
CA THR A 92 15.62 -39.81 -26.47
C THR A 92 16.50 -39.70 -27.74
N GLN A 93 17.64 -39.01 -27.71
CA GLN A 93 18.52 -38.86 -28.89
C GLN A 93 19.77 -39.74 -28.90
N GLY A 94 19.81 -40.80 -28.07
CA GLY A 94 20.92 -41.76 -28.02
C GLY A 94 20.46 -43.22 -28.15
N GLY A 95 19.95 -43.61 -29.31
CA GLY A 95 19.70 -45.02 -29.67
C GLY A 95 20.46 -45.36 -30.96
N PRO A 96 21.15 -46.50 -31.06
CA PRO A 96 22.37 -46.64 -31.84
C PRO A 96 22.12 -46.73 -33.34
N SER A 97 22.84 -45.89 -34.10
CA SER A 97 23.34 -46.28 -35.42
C SER A 97 24.33 -47.41 -35.20
N ASP A 98 24.08 -48.58 -35.77
CA ASP A 98 25.08 -49.35 -36.52
C ASP A 98 24.49 -50.68 -37.01
N GLY A 99 24.66 -50.93 -38.32
CA GLY A 99 24.76 -52.27 -38.92
C GLY A 99 23.53 -52.82 -39.59
#